data_AF-A0A418ZQB8-F1
#
_entry.id   AF-A0A418ZQB8-F1
#
_cell.length_a   1.000
_cell.length_b   1.000
_cell.length_c   1.000
_cell.angle_alpha   90.00
_cell.angle_beta   90.00
_cell.angle_gamma   90.00
#
_symmetry.space_group_name_H-M   'P 1'
#
loop_
_entity.id
_entity.type
_entity.pdbx_description
1 polymer ?
#
loop_
_entity_poly.entity_id
_entity_poly.type
_entity_poly.pdbx_seq_one_letter_code
_entity_poly.pdbx_strand_id
1 'polypeptide(L)'
;MELYLRVRQACATGMSQRQAAKEFNISRDTVAKMMMFSVPPGYRRTAAVKRPKLDPFIPIIEEWLEVDRLMPRKQRHTAKRVFDRLREECGFTGGYTIIKDYIRERERRGQEVFVPLSHPPGHAQADFGEAMVRIGGVEQKAHFFVLDLPHSDACYVRAYPAAVAEAWVDGHIHAYSFFEAVPQSIVYDNDRCLVAKILPDGTRKRASLFSGFLSHYLIRDRYGRPGKGNDKGNVEGLVGYCRRNFMVPMPEFATWDAFNLWLEEQCERRQLDVLRGESETIGERLQRDLAAMRPLPAAPFDACDQATGRVSSQSLVRYKTNDYSVPVAYGHQDVSIRAYIHEVVIGCRGEVIARHPRCWDRDEIVFDPIHYLPLIEQKINALDQAAPLQGWDLPEEFATLRRLMEARMNRHGRREYVQVLRLLETFDLVDLHAAVTQALQMGAISFDAVKHLLLCRVERRPPRLDLDCYPYLPKARVEKTEARSYMQLLSGNAEGAA
;
A
#
# COMPACT_ATOMS: atom_id res chain seq x y z
N MET A 1 47.02 -35.22 -10.42
CA MET A 1 46.25 -36.32 -11.04
C MET A 1 46.98 -36.90 -12.25
N GLU A 2 47.52 -36.06 -13.12
CA GLU A 2 48.26 -36.49 -14.32
C GLU A 2 49.50 -37.37 -14.03
N LEU A 3 50.26 -37.07 -12.97
CA LEU A 3 51.37 -37.92 -12.53
C LEU A 3 50.93 -39.31 -12.04
N TYR A 4 49.77 -39.41 -11.37
CA TYR A 4 49.20 -40.69 -10.93
C TYR A 4 48.85 -41.57 -12.13
N LEU A 5 48.25 -40.97 -13.17
CA LEU A 5 47.91 -41.67 -14.40
C LEU A 5 49.18 -42.20 -15.10
N ARG A 6 50.18 -41.35 -15.30
CA ARG A 6 51.43 -41.72 -15.98
C ARG A 6 52.18 -42.85 -15.25
N VAL A 7 52.28 -42.79 -13.92
CA VAL A 7 52.92 -43.82 -13.10
C VAL A 7 52.16 -45.15 -13.16
N ARG A 8 50.81 -45.10 -13.07
CA ARG A 8 49.98 -46.32 -13.13
C ARG A 8 49.99 -46.96 -14.52
N GLN A 9 49.98 -46.16 -15.60
CA GLN A 9 50.10 -46.65 -16.98
C GLN A 9 51.48 -47.28 -17.23
N ALA A 10 52.55 -46.65 -16.77
CA ALA A 10 53.90 -47.21 -16.88
C ALA A 10 54.00 -48.57 -16.16
N CYS A 11 53.46 -48.68 -14.95
CA CYS A 11 53.44 -49.95 -14.23
C CYS A 11 52.54 -51.01 -14.90
N ALA A 12 51.39 -50.61 -15.48
CA ALA A 12 50.49 -51.52 -16.19
C ALA A 12 51.08 -52.04 -17.51
N THR A 13 51.97 -51.27 -18.15
CA THR A 13 52.69 -51.65 -19.38
C THR A 13 53.95 -52.47 -19.12
N GLY A 14 54.13 -52.96 -17.87
CA GLY A 14 55.21 -53.89 -17.50
C GLY A 14 56.39 -53.25 -16.78
N MET A 15 56.39 -51.93 -16.55
CA MET A 15 57.45 -51.27 -15.77
C MET A 15 57.37 -51.67 -14.29
N SER A 16 58.49 -52.07 -13.70
CA SER A 16 58.53 -52.31 -12.25
C SER A 16 58.33 -51.01 -11.47
N GLN A 17 57.71 -51.06 -10.28
CA GLN A 17 57.56 -49.88 -9.42
C GLN A 17 58.90 -49.19 -9.10
N ARG A 18 59.99 -49.96 -9.05
CA ARG A 18 61.36 -49.46 -8.84
C ARG A 18 61.87 -48.64 -10.03
N GLN A 19 61.50 -49.03 -11.24
CA GLN A 19 61.84 -48.32 -12.46
C GLN A 19 60.96 -47.08 -12.64
N ALA A 20 59.67 -47.18 -12.35
CA ALA A 20 58.77 -46.02 -12.32
C ALA A 20 59.22 -44.95 -11.31
N ALA A 21 59.71 -45.34 -10.13
CA ALA A 21 60.24 -44.38 -9.15
C ALA A 21 61.42 -43.55 -9.69
N LYS A 22 62.30 -44.18 -10.48
CA LYS A 22 63.42 -43.50 -11.12
C LYS A 22 62.97 -42.62 -12.29
N GLU A 23 62.13 -43.18 -13.16
CA GLU A 23 61.64 -42.51 -14.38
C GLU A 23 60.85 -41.23 -14.06
N PHE A 24 59.98 -41.29 -13.05
CA PHE A 24 59.13 -40.17 -12.64
C PHE A 24 59.74 -39.32 -11.51
N ASN A 25 60.98 -39.59 -11.10
CA ASN A 25 61.70 -38.91 -10.03
C ASN A 25 60.88 -38.75 -8.73
N ILE A 26 60.28 -39.85 -8.26
CA ILE A 26 59.45 -39.88 -7.05
C ILE A 26 59.87 -41.05 -6.14
N SER A 27 59.58 -40.92 -4.84
CA SER A 27 59.92 -41.99 -3.89
C SER A 27 59.17 -43.28 -4.22
N ARG A 28 59.77 -44.43 -3.90
CA ARG A 28 59.11 -45.74 -4.08
C ARG A 28 57.82 -45.84 -3.27
N ASP A 29 57.77 -45.21 -2.09
CA ASP A 29 56.57 -45.16 -1.27
C ASP A 29 55.47 -44.34 -1.93
N THR A 30 55.83 -43.30 -2.68
CA THR A 30 54.89 -42.52 -3.50
C THR A 30 54.37 -43.35 -4.66
N VAL A 31 55.22 -44.12 -5.36
CA VAL A 31 54.79 -45.05 -6.42
C VAL A 31 53.87 -46.14 -5.86
N ALA A 32 54.22 -46.75 -4.74
CA ALA A 32 53.40 -47.75 -4.07
C ALA A 32 52.03 -47.18 -3.67
N LYS A 33 51.98 -45.96 -3.12
CA LYS A 33 50.74 -45.22 -2.86
C LYS A 33 49.95 -44.92 -4.13
N MET A 34 50.63 -44.57 -5.23
CA MET A 34 50.01 -44.34 -6.54
C MET A 34 49.42 -45.60 -7.16
N MET A 35 50.02 -46.77 -6.91
CA MET A 35 49.47 -48.06 -7.35
C MET A 35 48.30 -48.51 -6.47
N MET A 36 48.36 -48.24 -5.17
CA MET A 36 47.33 -48.61 -4.20
C MET A 36 46.08 -47.72 -4.27
N PHE A 37 46.22 -46.43 -4.59
CA PHE A 37 45.10 -45.49 -4.67
C PHE A 37 45.03 -44.83 -6.05
N SER A 38 43.85 -44.77 -6.66
CA SER A 38 43.64 -44.14 -7.99
C SER A 38 43.75 -42.61 -7.95
N VAL A 39 43.66 -42.01 -6.76
CA VAL A 39 43.74 -40.58 -6.45
C VAL A 39 44.63 -40.46 -5.21
N PRO A 40 45.45 -39.39 -5.05
CA PRO A 40 46.15 -39.16 -3.79
C PRO A 40 45.19 -39.32 -2.62
N PRO A 41 45.43 -40.25 -1.67
CA PRO A 41 44.64 -40.30 -0.47
C PRO A 41 44.89 -38.96 0.23
N GLY A 42 43.90 -38.06 0.17
CA GLY A 42 43.97 -36.77 0.83
C GLY A 42 44.35 -36.97 2.30
N TYR A 43 44.88 -35.93 2.93
CA TYR A 43 45.26 -35.99 4.34
C TYR A 43 44.09 -36.54 5.19
N ARG A 44 44.19 -37.81 5.60
CA ARG A 44 43.22 -38.51 6.44
C ARG A 44 43.78 -38.49 7.86
N ARG A 45 43.19 -37.67 8.72
CA ARG A 45 43.48 -37.72 10.16
C ARG A 45 42.98 -39.05 10.70
N THR A 46 43.89 -39.87 11.22
CA THR A 46 43.57 -41.15 11.87
C THR A 46 43.15 -40.99 13.33
N ALA A 47 43.39 -39.83 13.94
CA ALA A 47 43.02 -39.52 15.31
C ALA A 47 42.17 -38.25 15.39
N ALA A 48 41.26 -38.21 16.36
CA ALA A 48 40.49 -37.02 16.69
C ALA A 48 41.43 -35.86 17.06
N VAL A 49 41.06 -34.63 16.69
CA VAL A 49 41.82 -33.43 17.07
C VAL A 49 41.73 -33.26 18.58
N LYS A 50 42.83 -33.53 19.30
CA LYS A 50 42.91 -33.27 20.74
C LYS A 50 42.91 -31.75 20.96
N ARG A 51 42.04 -31.24 21.85
CA ARG A 51 42.02 -29.84 22.26
C ARG A 51 42.40 -29.75 23.73
N PRO A 52 43.66 -30.08 24.10
CA PRO A 52 44.07 -30.33 25.49
C PRO A 52 43.80 -29.15 26.45
N LYS A 53 43.73 -27.91 25.94
CA LYS A 53 43.37 -26.73 26.74
C LYS A 53 41.86 -26.53 26.92
N LEU A 54 41.03 -27.03 26.00
CA LEU A 54 39.58 -26.85 26.00
C LEU A 54 38.84 -28.03 26.58
N ASP A 55 39.29 -29.26 26.28
CA ASP A 55 38.59 -30.51 26.61
C ASP A 55 38.14 -30.58 28.09
N PRO A 56 38.93 -30.15 29.08
CA PRO A 56 38.49 -30.14 30.49
C PRO A 56 37.32 -29.19 30.80
N PHE A 57 37.14 -28.13 30.00
CA PHE A 57 36.15 -27.08 30.22
C PHE A 57 34.88 -27.27 29.39
N ILE A 58 34.86 -28.23 28.46
CA ILE A 58 33.68 -28.52 27.63
C ILE A 58 32.42 -28.77 28.45
N PRO A 59 32.43 -29.58 29.53
CA PRO A 59 31.22 -29.82 30.32
C PRO A 59 30.63 -28.54 30.93
N ILE A 60 31.48 -27.62 31.40
CA ILE A 60 31.07 -26.34 31.99
C ILE A 60 30.45 -25.43 30.93
N ILE A 61 31.06 -25.38 29.74
CA ILE A 61 30.51 -24.63 28.59
C ILE A 61 29.13 -25.17 28.21
N GLU A 62 28.99 -26.50 28.12
CA GLU A 62 27.70 -27.12 27.79
C GLU A 62 26.64 -26.82 28.85
N GLU A 63 26.97 -26.88 30.15
CA GLU A 63 26.06 -26.53 31.23
C GLU A 63 25.55 -25.08 31.11
N TRP A 64 26.45 -24.11 30.92
CA TRP A 64 26.05 -22.71 30.75
C TRP A 64 25.16 -22.50 29.53
N LEU A 65 25.47 -23.17 28.42
CA LEU A 65 24.70 -23.05 27.19
C LEU A 65 23.36 -23.80 27.22
N GLU A 66 23.22 -24.83 28.06
CA GLU A 66 21.92 -25.45 28.33
C GLU A 66 21.04 -24.55 29.20
N VAL A 67 21.59 -23.90 30.22
CA VAL A 67 20.87 -22.89 31.01
C VAL A 67 20.42 -21.72 30.13
N ASP A 68 21.24 -21.28 29.18
CA ASP A 68 20.89 -20.23 28.22
C ASP A 68 19.62 -20.52 27.42
N ARG A 69 19.26 -21.79 27.21
CA ARG A 69 18.04 -22.16 26.48
C ARG A 69 16.78 -21.68 27.19
N LEU A 70 16.82 -21.59 28.52
CA LEU A 70 15.73 -21.11 29.37
C LEU A 70 15.69 -19.57 29.44
N MET A 71 16.73 -18.88 28.96
CA MET A 71 16.87 -17.43 29.05
C MET A 71 16.42 -16.71 27.76
N PRO A 72 15.92 -15.46 27.87
CA PRO A 72 15.64 -14.61 26.71
C PRO A 72 16.90 -14.41 25.84
N ARG A 73 16.72 -14.32 24.51
CA ARG A 73 17.83 -14.25 23.53
C ARG A 73 18.88 -13.17 23.85
N LYS A 74 18.48 -12.02 24.41
CA LYS A 74 19.37 -10.91 24.78
C LYS A 74 20.21 -11.16 26.04
N GLN A 75 19.91 -12.22 26.79
CA GLN A 75 20.57 -12.58 28.05
C GLN A 75 21.38 -13.89 27.96
N ARG A 76 21.50 -14.47 26.76
CA ARG A 76 22.32 -15.66 26.52
C ARG A 76 23.79 -15.30 26.42
N HIS A 77 24.67 -16.23 26.78
CA HIS A 77 26.11 -16.02 26.72
C HIS A 77 26.57 -15.87 25.26
N THR A 78 27.32 -14.80 25.01
CA THR A 78 28.09 -14.68 23.77
C THR A 78 29.38 -15.49 23.88
N ALA A 79 30.00 -15.84 22.75
CA ALA A 79 31.29 -16.52 22.78
C ALA A 79 32.38 -15.77 23.56
N LYS A 80 32.32 -14.43 23.57
CA LYS A 80 33.19 -13.60 24.40
C LYS A 80 32.86 -13.77 25.88
N ARG A 81 31.58 -13.74 26.25
CA ARG A 81 31.16 -13.92 27.64
C ARG A 81 31.53 -15.31 28.18
N VAL A 82 31.39 -16.37 27.38
CA VAL A 82 31.85 -17.72 27.78
C VAL A 82 33.36 -17.72 28.02
N PHE A 83 34.14 -17.09 27.14
CA PHE A 83 35.59 -16.98 27.31
C PHE A 83 36.00 -16.23 28.58
N ASP A 84 35.39 -15.06 28.82
CA ASP A 84 35.70 -14.23 30.00
C ASP A 84 35.37 -15.00 31.29
N ARG A 85 34.20 -15.63 31.36
CA ARG A 85 33.78 -16.45 32.51
C ARG A 85 34.68 -17.66 32.73
N LEU A 86 35.07 -18.38 31.68
CA LEU A 86 36.01 -19.51 31.83
C LEU A 86 37.36 -19.08 32.39
N ARG A 87 37.83 -17.89 32.02
CA ARG A 87 39.10 -17.34 32.51
C ARG A 87 39.00 -16.89 33.96
N GLU A 88 37.92 -16.19 34.29
CA GLU A 88 37.67 -15.59 35.61
C GLU A 88 37.25 -16.63 36.66
N GLU A 89 36.37 -17.56 36.31
CA GLU A 89 35.71 -18.49 37.23
C GLU A 89 36.37 -19.88 37.25
N CYS A 90 37.03 -20.28 36.16
CA CYS A 90 37.53 -21.66 36.00
C CYS A 90 39.04 -21.76 35.69
N GLY A 91 39.75 -20.64 35.56
CA GLY A 91 41.20 -20.63 35.32
C GLY A 91 41.62 -21.08 33.91
N PHE A 92 40.77 -20.87 32.89
CA PHE A 92 41.09 -21.21 31.51
C PHE A 92 42.28 -20.41 30.96
N THR A 93 43.29 -21.11 30.43
CA THR A 93 44.54 -20.53 29.87
C THR A 93 44.63 -20.61 28.35
N GLY A 94 43.55 -21.01 27.67
CA GLY A 94 43.47 -21.04 26.21
C GLY A 94 43.16 -19.68 25.60
N GLY A 95 43.27 -19.58 24.27
CA GLY A 95 42.94 -18.36 23.53
C GLY A 95 41.44 -18.26 23.20
N TYR A 96 40.93 -17.04 23.08
CA TYR A 96 39.54 -16.76 22.70
C TYR A 96 39.09 -17.49 21.42
N THR A 97 39.97 -17.62 20.43
CA THR A 97 39.68 -18.30 19.15
C THR A 97 39.23 -19.76 19.35
N ILE A 98 39.77 -20.45 20.36
CA ILE A 98 39.41 -21.84 20.67
C ILE A 98 37.95 -21.94 21.15
N ILE A 99 37.51 -20.99 21.98
CA ILE A 99 36.12 -20.91 22.47
C ILE A 99 35.19 -20.47 21.35
N LYS A 100 35.59 -19.46 20.57
CA LYS A 100 34.82 -18.96 19.42
C LYS A 100 34.58 -20.08 18.39
N ASP A 101 35.60 -20.85 18.05
CA ASP A 101 35.47 -21.95 17.10
C ASP A 101 34.64 -23.11 17.64
N TYR A 102 34.78 -23.44 18.93
CA TYR A 102 33.94 -24.45 19.60
C TYR A 102 32.46 -24.06 19.56
N ILE A 103 32.14 -22.83 19.97
CA ILE A 103 30.75 -22.33 19.97
C ILE A 103 30.20 -22.29 18.56
N ARG A 104 30.96 -21.78 17.58
CA ARG A 104 30.54 -21.79 16.17
C ARG A 104 30.28 -23.20 15.64
N GLU A 105 31.11 -24.18 15.98
CA GLU A 105 30.94 -25.57 15.55
C GLU A 105 29.73 -26.23 16.23
N ARG A 106 29.52 -25.97 17.53
CA ARG A 106 28.34 -26.40 18.27
C ARG A 106 27.06 -25.81 17.70
N GLU A 107 27.05 -24.49 17.45
CA GLU A 107 25.93 -23.80 16.83
C GLU A 107 25.60 -24.39 15.46
N ARG A 108 26.60 -24.69 14.63
CA ARG A 108 26.40 -25.39 13.34
C ARG A 108 25.78 -26.77 13.50
N ARG A 109 26.16 -27.54 14.53
CA ARG A 109 25.57 -28.87 14.81
C ARG A 109 24.15 -28.76 15.35
N GLY A 110 23.83 -27.67 16.04
CA GLY A 110 22.49 -27.37 16.56
C GLY A 110 21.61 -26.57 15.59
N GLN A 111 22.10 -26.20 14.41
CA GLN A 111 21.28 -25.58 13.39
C GLN A 111 20.22 -26.58 12.94
N GLU A 112 18.97 -26.15 13.01
CA GLU A 112 17.84 -26.95 12.53
C GLU A 112 18.06 -27.25 11.04
N VAL A 113 17.98 -28.52 10.68
CA VAL A 113 17.98 -28.96 9.29
C VAL A 113 16.52 -29.02 8.86
N PHE A 114 16.19 -28.34 7.78
CA PHE A 114 14.82 -28.28 7.27
C PHE A 114 14.55 -29.41 6.27
N VAL A 115 13.34 -29.95 6.33
CA VAL A 115 12.84 -30.89 5.33
C VAL A 115 12.43 -30.08 4.09
N PRO A 116 12.89 -30.44 2.88
CA PRO A 116 12.41 -29.80 1.65
C PRO A 116 10.88 -29.91 1.55
N LEU A 117 10.21 -28.78 1.34
CA LEU A 117 8.76 -28.73 1.17
C LEU A 117 8.40 -28.94 -0.30
N SER A 118 7.34 -29.70 -0.55
CA SER A 118 6.71 -29.81 -1.86
C SER A 118 5.46 -28.93 -1.87
N HIS A 119 5.34 -28.10 -2.90
CA HIS A 119 4.21 -27.18 -3.06
C HIS A 119 3.35 -27.63 -4.26
N PRO A 120 2.14 -28.16 -4.02
CA PRO A 120 1.24 -28.49 -5.11
C PRO A 120 0.75 -27.23 -5.84
N PRO A 121 0.44 -27.33 -7.15
CA PRO A 121 -0.12 -26.21 -7.91
C PRO A 121 -1.45 -25.72 -7.33
N GLY A 122 -1.73 -24.43 -7.53
CA GLY A 122 -2.99 -23.77 -7.15
C GLY A 122 -3.10 -23.39 -5.67
N HIS A 123 -1.99 -23.43 -4.93
CA HIS A 123 -1.92 -23.01 -3.54
C HIS A 123 -0.95 -21.84 -3.40
N ALA A 124 -1.36 -20.79 -2.68
CA ALA A 124 -0.57 -19.57 -2.53
C ALA A 124 -0.08 -19.35 -1.10
N GLN A 125 0.85 -18.41 -0.97
CA GLN A 125 1.25 -17.79 0.29
C GLN A 125 1.11 -16.28 0.16
N ALA A 126 0.69 -15.59 1.21
CA ALA A 126 0.53 -14.14 1.17
C ALA A 126 1.17 -13.47 2.38
N ASP A 127 1.79 -12.31 2.14
CA ASP A 127 2.43 -11.51 3.18
C ASP A 127 2.39 -10.01 2.88
N PHE A 128 2.76 -9.22 3.88
CA PHE A 128 3.10 -7.82 3.71
C PHE A 128 4.58 -7.59 3.93
N GLY A 129 5.18 -6.86 3.00
CA GLY A 129 6.46 -6.20 3.19
C GLY A 129 6.29 -4.71 3.45
N GLU A 130 7.39 -4.07 3.79
CA GLU A 130 7.47 -2.63 4.01
C GLU A 130 8.73 -2.08 3.36
N ALA A 131 8.61 -0.88 2.77
CA ALA A 131 9.70 -0.12 2.17
C ALA A 131 9.40 1.39 2.19
N MET A 132 10.42 2.23 2.04
CA MET A 132 10.25 3.67 1.84
C MET A 132 9.99 3.95 0.35
N VAL A 133 9.10 4.89 0.06
CA VAL A 133 8.74 5.36 -1.29
C VAL A 133 8.50 6.86 -1.27
N ARG A 134 8.55 7.51 -2.43
CA ARG A 134 8.08 8.88 -2.62
C ARG A 134 6.88 8.89 -3.57
N ILE A 135 5.69 9.19 -3.04
CA ILE A 135 4.45 9.27 -3.83
C ILE A 135 3.90 10.69 -3.76
N GLY A 136 3.64 11.31 -4.92
CA GLY A 136 3.15 12.69 -4.98
C GLY A 136 4.11 13.71 -4.37
N GLY A 137 5.42 13.44 -4.42
CA GLY A 137 6.45 14.25 -3.79
C GLY A 137 6.63 14.02 -2.28
N VAL A 138 5.81 13.19 -1.65
CA VAL A 138 5.89 12.89 -0.21
C VAL A 138 6.61 11.58 0.04
N GLU A 139 7.71 11.64 0.80
CA GLU A 139 8.42 10.45 1.28
C GLU A 139 7.65 9.81 2.43
N GLN A 140 7.26 8.55 2.26
CA GLN A 140 6.44 7.81 3.22
C GLN A 140 6.72 6.31 3.16
N LYS A 141 6.26 5.61 4.20
CA LYS A 141 6.37 4.16 4.28
C LYS A 141 5.25 3.51 3.46
N ALA A 142 5.61 2.72 2.46
CA ALA A 142 4.68 1.84 1.76
C ALA A 142 4.62 0.48 2.44
N HIS A 143 3.40 -0.04 2.54
CA HIS A 143 3.11 -1.42 2.88
C HIS A 143 2.74 -2.16 1.61
N PHE A 144 3.58 -3.09 1.17
CA PHE A 144 3.32 -3.82 -0.07
C PHE A 144 2.86 -5.25 0.21
N PHE A 145 1.66 -5.55 -0.25
CA PHE A 145 1.11 -6.88 -0.31
C PHE A 145 1.90 -7.71 -1.32
N VAL A 146 2.14 -8.96 -0.97
CA VAL A 146 2.81 -9.95 -1.81
C VAL A 146 2.00 -11.23 -1.79
N LEU A 147 1.68 -11.75 -2.97
CA LEU A 147 1.16 -13.10 -3.15
C LEU A 147 2.16 -13.91 -3.97
N ASP A 148 2.52 -15.08 -3.46
CA ASP A 148 3.41 -16.05 -4.08
C ASP A 148 2.64 -17.33 -4.41
N LEU A 149 2.89 -17.91 -5.59
CA LEU A 149 2.49 -19.26 -5.96
C LEU A 149 3.72 -20.17 -5.88
N PRO A 150 3.99 -20.84 -4.75
CA PRO A 150 5.26 -21.54 -4.52
C PRO A 150 5.56 -22.67 -5.51
N HIS A 151 4.55 -23.19 -6.21
CA HIS A 151 4.74 -24.23 -7.23
C HIS A 151 5.40 -23.68 -8.51
N SER A 152 5.09 -22.45 -8.92
CA SER A 152 5.65 -21.81 -10.12
C SER A 152 6.62 -20.68 -9.82
N ASP A 153 6.64 -20.17 -8.59
CA ASP A 153 7.32 -18.94 -8.17
C ASP A 153 6.75 -17.65 -8.82
N ALA A 154 5.57 -17.75 -9.43
CA ALA A 154 4.83 -16.61 -9.95
C ALA A 154 4.31 -15.77 -8.79
N CYS A 155 4.38 -14.44 -8.95
CA CYS A 155 4.05 -13.51 -7.89
C CYS A 155 3.15 -12.37 -8.34
N TYR A 156 2.47 -11.77 -7.37
CA TYR A 156 1.79 -10.49 -7.51
C TYR A 156 2.17 -9.57 -6.34
N VAL A 157 2.37 -8.28 -6.64
CA VAL A 157 2.81 -7.29 -5.65
C VAL A 157 1.99 -6.01 -5.83
N ARG A 158 1.48 -5.47 -4.72
CA ARG A 158 0.72 -4.20 -4.72
C ARG A 158 1.01 -3.40 -3.46
N ALA A 159 1.27 -2.11 -3.62
CA ALA A 159 1.65 -1.19 -2.56
C ALA A 159 0.47 -0.32 -2.07
N TYR A 160 0.47 -0.07 -0.77
CA TYR A 160 -0.56 0.64 -0.03
C TYR A 160 0.04 1.64 0.97
N PRO A 161 -0.71 2.71 1.31
CA PRO A 161 -0.31 3.65 2.37
C PRO A 161 -0.38 3.03 3.78
N ALA A 162 -1.17 1.96 3.97
CA ALA A 162 -1.34 1.30 5.27
C ALA A 162 -1.63 -0.20 5.13
N ALA A 163 -1.06 -1.02 6.03
CA ALA A 163 -1.38 -2.44 6.15
C ALA A 163 -2.62 -2.65 7.03
N VAL A 164 -3.81 -2.57 6.44
CA VAL A 164 -5.09 -2.81 7.11
C VAL A 164 -5.85 -3.97 6.48
N ALA A 165 -6.95 -4.42 7.10
CA ALA A 165 -7.77 -5.51 6.59
C ALA A 165 -8.30 -5.24 5.17
N GLU A 166 -8.66 -3.99 4.88
CA GLU A 166 -9.07 -3.55 3.55
C GLU A 166 -7.95 -3.75 2.53
N ALA A 167 -6.69 -3.46 2.87
CA ALA A 167 -5.54 -3.57 1.98
C ALA A 167 -5.18 -5.04 1.74
N TRP A 168 -5.30 -5.87 2.79
CA TRP A 168 -5.19 -7.31 2.66
C TRP A 168 -6.19 -7.85 1.66
N VAL A 169 -7.48 -7.52 1.80
CA VAL A 169 -8.52 -8.02 0.90
C VAL A 169 -8.35 -7.46 -0.51
N ASP A 170 -8.10 -6.15 -0.64
CA ASP A 170 -7.87 -5.49 -1.92
C ASP A 170 -6.69 -6.10 -2.69
N GLY A 171 -5.60 -6.43 -1.99
CA GLY A 171 -4.40 -7.02 -2.60
C GLY A 171 -4.65 -8.39 -3.20
N HIS A 172 -5.47 -9.21 -2.53
CA HIS A 172 -5.90 -10.49 -3.08
C HIS A 172 -6.81 -10.33 -4.29
N ILE A 173 -7.77 -9.40 -4.25
CA ILE A 173 -8.70 -9.18 -5.37
C ILE A 173 -7.92 -8.78 -6.61
N HIS A 174 -6.97 -7.85 -6.49
CA HIS A 174 -6.13 -7.46 -7.60
C HIS A 174 -5.22 -8.62 -8.06
N ALA A 175 -4.64 -9.41 -7.14
CA ALA A 175 -3.89 -10.59 -7.52
C ALA A 175 -4.74 -11.60 -8.31
N TYR A 176 -5.99 -11.82 -7.93
CA TYR A 176 -6.87 -12.75 -8.63
C TYR A 176 -7.30 -12.22 -9.99
N SER A 177 -7.49 -10.90 -10.11
CA SER A 177 -7.70 -10.25 -11.39
C SER A 177 -6.48 -10.41 -12.29
N PHE A 178 -5.27 -10.21 -11.76
CA PHE A 178 -4.01 -10.34 -12.47
C PHE A 178 -3.76 -11.76 -13.00
N PHE A 179 -4.04 -12.78 -12.18
CA PHE A 179 -3.92 -14.18 -12.59
C PHE A 179 -5.16 -14.71 -13.32
N GLU A 180 -6.24 -13.92 -13.42
CA GLU A 180 -7.57 -14.32 -13.88
C GLU A 180 -8.14 -15.58 -13.19
N ALA A 181 -7.65 -15.88 -11.98
CA ALA A 181 -7.93 -17.12 -11.27
C ALA A 181 -7.74 -16.98 -9.76
N VAL A 182 -8.38 -17.87 -9.01
CA VAL A 182 -8.41 -17.86 -7.54
C VAL A 182 -7.69 -19.09 -6.97
N PRO A 183 -6.70 -18.94 -6.07
CA PRO A 183 -6.05 -20.06 -5.40
C PRO A 183 -7.02 -20.92 -4.59
N GLN A 184 -6.78 -22.22 -4.53
CA GLN A 184 -7.58 -23.13 -3.70
C GLN A 184 -7.39 -22.86 -2.20
N SER A 185 -6.19 -22.42 -1.82
CA SER A 185 -5.88 -22.07 -0.45
C SER A 185 -4.72 -21.10 -0.35
N ILE A 186 -4.67 -20.36 0.75
CA ILE A 186 -3.59 -19.41 1.01
C ILE A 186 -3.05 -19.62 2.42
N VAL A 187 -1.72 -19.62 2.54
CA VAL A 187 -1.03 -19.62 3.82
C VAL A 187 -0.81 -18.18 4.29
N TYR A 188 -1.27 -17.89 5.50
CA TYR A 188 -1.14 -16.60 6.17
C TYR A 188 -0.32 -16.71 7.45
N ASP A 189 0.17 -15.57 7.92
CA ASP A 189 0.56 -15.43 9.32
C ASP A 189 -0.67 -15.06 10.19
N ASN A 190 -0.55 -15.11 11.52
CA ASN A 190 -1.60 -14.76 12.46
C ASN A 190 -1.74 -13.23 12.63
N ASP A 191 -1.75 -12.50 11.51
CA ASP A 191 -1.93 -11.06 11.47
C ASP A 191 -3.31 -10.68 12.03
N ARG A 192 -3.38 -9.61 12.84
CA ARG A 192 -4.64 -9.15 13.46
C ARG A 192 -5.67 -8.66 12.45
N CYS A 193 -5.25 -8.24 11.27
CA CYS A 193 -6.14 -7.85 10.17
C CYS A 193 -6.94 -9.06 9.63
N LEU A 194 -6.39 -10.26 9.75
CA LEU A 194 -6.99 -11.50 9.26
C LEU A 194 -7.64 -12.29 10.40
N VAL A 195 -6.97 -12.32 11.56
CA VAL A 195 -7.35 -13.08 12.75
C VAL A 195 -7.68 -12.13 13.89
N ALA A 196 -8.97 -11.99 14.20
CA ALA A 196 -9.44 -11.17 15.31
C ALA A 196 -9.06 -11.77 16.68
N LYS A 197 -9.09 -13.10 16.81
CA LYS A 197 -8.74 -13.80 18.06
C LYS A 197 -8.30 -15.23 17.79
N ILE A 198 -7.29 -15.71 18.53
CA ILE A 198 -6.96 -17.13 18.62
C ILE A 198 -7.70 -17.72 19.84
N LEU A 199 -8.44 -18.80 19.62
CA LEU A 199 -9.23 -19.49 20.64
C LEU A 199 -8.38 -20.53 21.40
N PRO A 200 -8.79 -20.95 22.62
CA PRO A 200 -8.01 -21.88 23.45
C PRO A 200 -7.74 -23.24 22.82
N ASP A 201 -8.60 -23.68 21.91
CA ASP A 201 -8.46 -24.92 21.13
C ASP A 201 -7.53 -24.77 19.91
N GLY A 202 -6.92 -23.59 19.73
CA GLY A 202 -6.06 -23.26 18.61
C GLY A 202 -6.80 -22.86 17.34
N THR A 203 -8.14 -22.80 17.34
CA THR A 203 -8.89 -22.27 16.18
C THR A 203 -8.79 -20.75 16.11
N ARG A 204 -8.93 -20.19 14.91
CA ARG A 204 -8.83 -18.75 14.67
C ARG A 204 -10.22 -18.17 14.42
N LYS A 205 -10.63 -17.20 15.24
CA LYS A 205 -11.75 -16.33 14.92
C LYS A 205 -11.27 -15.27 13.92
N ARG A 206 -11.71 -15.41 12.68
CA ARG A 206 -11.36 -14.50 11.58
C ARG A 206 -11.99 -13.12 11.79
N ALA A 207 -11.35 -12.09 11.24
CA ALA A 207 -11.98 -10.78 11.07
C ALA A 207 -13.19 -10.88 10.11
N SER A 208 -14.24 -10.09 10.34
CA SER A 208 -15.49 -10.19 9.57
C SER A 208 -15.29 -9.98 8.08
N LEU A 209 -14.54 -8.93 7.70
CA LEU A 209 -14.23 -8.62 6.29
C LEU A 209 -13.50 -9.80 5.62
N PHE A 210 -12.47 -10.32 6.29
CA PHE A 210 -11.69 -11.45 5.79
C PHE A 210 -12.53 -12.73 5.67
N SER A 211 -13.45 -12.98 6.61
CA SER A 211 -14.36 -14.12 6.53
C SER A 211 -15.32 -14.01 5.34
N GLY A 212 -15.85 -12.81 5.05
CA GLY A 212 -16.68 -12.56 3.88
C GLY A 212 -15.90 -12.78 2.57
N PHE A 213 -14.68 -12.25 2.51
CA PHE A 213 -13.77 -12.45 1.39
C PHE A 213 -13.48 -13.93 1.10
N LEU A 214 -13.10 -14.72 2.12
CA LEU A 214 -12.84 -16.15 1.93
C LEU A 214 -14.08 -16.91 1.43
N SER A 215 -15.27 -16.54 1.92
CA SER A 215 -16.53 -17.14 1.48
C SER A 215 -16.88 -16.77 0.04
N HIS A 216 -16.64 -15.53 -0.38
CA HIS A 216 -16.92 -15.05 -1.74
C HIS A 216 -16.07 -15.77 -2.79
N TYR A 217 -14.79 -15.96 -2.50
CA TYR A 217 -13.83 -16.59 -3.40
C TYR A 217 -13.63 -18.10 -3.16
N LEU A 218 -14.32 -18.67 -2.17
CA LEU A 218 -14.25 -20.10 -1.81
C LEU A 218 -12.82 -20.59 -1.49
N ILE A 219 -12.07 -19.77 -0.74
CA ILE A 219 -10.67 -20.00 -0.41
C ILE A 219 -10.54 -20.66 0.96
N ARG A 220 -9.67 -21.68 1.05
CA ARG A 220 -9.25 -22.24 2.33
C ARG A 220 -8.06 -21.47 2.89
N ASP A 221 -8.21 -20.81 4.03
CA ASP A 221 -7.08 -20.25 4.76
C ASP A 221 -6.30 -21.35 5.51
N ARG A 222 -4.99 -21.19 5.56
CA ARG A 222 -4.05 -22.00 6.33
C ARG A 222 -3.15 -21.06 7.11
N TYR A 223 -2.71 -21.48 8.28
CA TYR A 223 -1.77 -20.71 9.10
C TYR A 223 -0.54 -21.57 9.37
N GLY A 224 0.64 -20.97 9.29
CA GLY A 224 1.88 -21.60 9.74
C GLY A 224 1.82 -21.97 11.22
N ARG A 225 2.61 -22.95 11.64
CA ARG A 225 2.74 -23.26 13.07
C ARG A 225 3.40 -22.08 13.80
N PRO A 226 2.87 -21.64 14.96
CA PRO A 226 3.47 -20.55 15.72
C PRO A 226 4.97 -20.79 15.99
N GLY A 227 5.81 -19.82 15.62
CA GLY A 227 7.26 -19.88 15.86
C GLY A 227 8.06 -20.76 14.89
N LYS A 228 7.46 -21.28 13.81
CA LYS A 228 8.16 -21.98 12.72
C LYS A 228 7.92 -21.29 11.36
N GLY A 229 8.77 -20.32 11.03
CA GLY A 229 8.70 -19.56 9.77
C GLY A 229 8.89 -20.40 8.49
N ASN A 230 9.37 -21.64 8.62
CA ASN A 230 9.65 -22.52 7.48
C ASN A 230 8.40 -22.84 6.64
N ASP A 231 7.22 -22.82 7.26
CA ASP A 231 5.96 -23.12 6.56
C ASP A 231 5.57 -21.98 5.57
N LYS A 232 6.26 -20.82 5.60
CA LYS A 232 6.03 -19.60 4.80
C LYS A 232 7.32 -19.08 4.10
N GLY A 233 8.32 -19.94 3.91
CA GLY A 233 9.65 -19.51 3.44
C GLY A 233 9.69 -18.85 2.06
N ASN A 234 8.78 -19.23 1.13
CA ASN A 234 8.78 -18.71 -0.23
C ASN A 234 8.34 -17.24 -0.28
N VAL A 235 7.21 -16.90 0.34
CA VAL A 235 6.75 -15.50 0.35
C VAL A 235 7.66 -14.60 1.20
N GLU A 236 8.29 -15.11 2.27
CA GLU A 236 9.35 -14.36 2.98
C GLU A 236 10.55 -14.05 2.06
N GLY A 237 10.97 -15.06 1.28
CA GLY A 237 11.98 -14.91 0.24
C GLY A 237 11.60 -13.88 -0.81
N LEU A 238 10.34 -13.92 -1.27
CA LEU A 238 9.78 -13.00 -2.25
C LEU A 238 9.67 -11.57 -1.72
N VAL A 239 9.24 -11.36 -0.47
CA VAL A 239 9.28 -10.03 0.18
C VAL A 239 10.71 -9.48 0.18
N GLY A 240 11.69 -10.33 0.50
CA GLY A 240 13.10 -9.99 0.41
C GLY A 240 13.55 -9.64 -1.02
N TYR A 241 13.10 -10.41 -2.01
CA TYR A 241 13.36 -10.15 -3.42
C TYR A 241 12.78 -8.80 -3.87
N CYS A 242 11.51 -8.52 -3.56
CA CYS A 242 10.84 -7.27 -3.89
C CYS A 242 11.59 -6.08 -3.27
N ARG A 243 12.00 -6.18 -1.99
CA ARG A 243 12.82 -5.14 -1.35
C ARG A 243 14.11 -4.83 -2.10
N ARG A 244 14.79 -5.83 -2.65
CA ARG A 244 16.09 -5.65 -3.30
C ARG A 244 15.98 -5.23 -4.77
N ASN A 245 14.91 -5.63 -5.46
CA ASN A 245 14.80 -5.47 -6.90
C ASN A 245 13.73 -4.46 -7.33
N PHE A 246 12.67 -4.28 -6.53
CA PHE A 246 11.56 -3.37 -6.85
C PHE A 246 11.58 -2.10 -6.01
N MET A 247 12.13 -2.18 -4.79
CA MET A 247 12.16 -1.06 -3.84
C MET A 247 13.53 -0.36 -3.76
N VAL A 248 14.48 -0.73 -4.63
CA VAL A 248 15.83 -0.14 -4.69
C VAL A 248 16.17 0.20 -6.14
N PRO A 249 16.56 1.46 -6.45
CA PRO A 249 16.55 2.62 -5.54
C PRO A 249 15.14 2.97 -5.04
N MET A 250 15.02 3.88 -4.07
CA MET A 250 13.72 4.27 -3.51
C MET A 250 12.76 4.67 -4.64
N PRO A 251 11.60 3.99 -4.79
CA PRO A 251 10.65 4.29 -5.85
C PRO A 251 10.08 5.71 -5.72
N GLU A 252 9.93 6.42 -6.84
CA GLU A 252 9.34 7.75 -6.91
C GLU A 252 8.28 7.82 -8.02
N PHE A 253 7.02 8.11 -7.65
CA PHE A 253 5.87 8.15 -8.55
C PHE A 253 4.92 9.30 -8.19
N ALA A 254 4.11 9.75 -9.15
CA ALA A 254 3.11 10.80 -8.92
C ALA A 254 1.92 10.31 -8.06
N THR A 255 1.49 9.05 -8.26
CA THR A 255 0.33 8.46 -7.59
C THR A 255 0.59 7.01 -7.20
N TRP A 256 -0.21 6.50 -6.25
CA TRP A 256 -0.19 5.09 -5.87
C TRP A 256 -0.56 4.18 -7.05
N ASP A 257 -1.52 4.59 -7.87
CA ASP A 257 -1.94 3.82 -9.06
C ASP A 257 -0.80 3.67 -10.07
N ALA A 258 -0.03 4.75 -10.33
CA ALA A 258 1.12 4.70 -11.23
C ALA A 258 2.22 3.76 -10.68
N PHE A 259 2.46 3.77 -9.37
CA PHE A 259 3.42 2.86 -8.75
C PHE A 259 2.94 1.40 -8.82
N ASN A 260 1.66 1.16 -8.56
CA ASN A 260 1.09 -0.18 -8.61
C ASN A 260 1.06 -0.76 -10.03
N LEU A 261 0.77 0.06 -11.04
CA LEU A 261 0.88 -0.36 -12.44
C LEU A 261 2.31 -0.83 -12.76
N TRP A 262 3.31 -0.06 -12.34
CA TRP A 262 4.71 -0.44 -12.54
C TRP A 262 5.08 -1.76 -11.82
N LEU A 263 4.56 -1.98 -10.60
CA LEU A 263 4.77 -3.24 -9.87
C LEU A 263 4.14 -4.44 -10.57
N GLU A 264 2.97 -4.27 -11.18
CA GLU A 264 2.32 -5.31 -11.99
C GLU A 264 3.19 -5.67 -13.21
N GLU A 265 3.70 -4.68 -13.93
CA GLU A 265 4.65 -4.89 -15.04
C GLU A 265 5.91 -5.64 -14.57
N GLN A 266 6.41 -5.38 -13.35
CA GLN A 266 7.55 -6.12 -12.82
C GLN A 266 7.20 -7.59 -12.52
N CYS A 267 5.98 -7.87 -12.09
CA CYS A 267 5.48 -9.22 -11.87
C CYS A 267 5.38 -9.99 -13.19
N GLU A 268 4.84 -9.37 -14.24
CA GLU A 268 4.79 -9.95 -15.60
C GLU A 268 6.20 -10.23 -16.13
N ARG A 269 7.12 -9.27 -16.03
CA ARG A 269 8.49 -9.45 -16.51
C ARG A 269 9.18 -10.63 -15.80
N ARG A 270 8.93 -10.80 -14.51
CA ARG A 270 9.48 -11.91 -13.73
C ARG A 270 9.00 -13.27 -14.23
N GLN A 271 7.84 -13.37 -14.86
CA GLN A 271 7.36 -14.63 -15.42
C GLN A 271 8.29 -15.18 -16.53
N LEU A 272 9.15 -14.34 -17.12
CA LEU A 272 10.16 -14.74 -18.11
C LEU A 272 11.42 -15.37 -17.50
N ASP A 273 11.61 -15.26 -16.18
CA ASP A 273 12.81 -15.78 -15.52
C ASP A 273 12.81 -17.32 -15.48
N VAL A 274 14.01 -17.91 -15.61
CA VAL A 274 14.26 -19.33 -15.33
C VAL A 274 15.05 -19.44 -14.03
N LEU A 275 14.45 -20.07 -13.02
CA LEU A 275 15.07 -20.19 -11.70
C LEU A 275 16.08 -21.34 -11.64
N ARG A 276 17.01 -21.24 -10.69
CA ARG A 276 18.07 -22.24 -10.52
C ARG A 276 17.46 -23.61 -10.20
N GLY A 277 17.76 -24.60 -11.03
CA GLY A 277 17.26 -25.96 -10.88
C GLY A 277 16.07 -26.27 -11.79
N GLU A 278 15.51 -25.25 -12.43
CA GLU A 278 14.40 -25.38 -13.38
C GLU A 278 14.90 -25.25 -14.82
N SER A 279 14.09 -25.77 -15.75
CA SER A 279 14.33 -25.68 -17.21
C SER A 279 13.26 -24.88 -17.94
N GLU A 280 12.10 -24.69 -17.29
CA GLU A 280 10.98 -23.89 -17.77
C GLU A 280 11.01 -22.51 -17.08
N THR A 281 10.46 -21.52 -17.76
CA THR A 281 10.19 -20.19 -17.19
C THR A 281 9.13 -20.26 -16.10
N ILE A 282 9.09 -19.24 -15.25
CA ILE A 282 8.02 -19.09 -14.24
C ILE A 282 6.64 -19.08 -14.91
N GLY A 283 6.48 -18.39 -16.05
CA GLY A 283 5.22 -18.30 -16.80
C GLY A 283 4.75 -19.63 -17.40
N GLU A 284 5.69 -20.47 -17.87
CA GLU A 284 5.37 -21.83 -18.32
C GLU A 284 4.91 -22.71 -17.15
N ARG A 285 5.57 -22.61 -15.99
CA ARG A 285 5.18 -23.33 -14.77
C ARG A 285 3.85 -22.84 -14.22
N LEU A 286 3.57 -21.53 -14.32
CA LEU A 286 2.32 -20.89 -13.88
C LEU A 286 1.09 -21.52 -14.51
N GLN A 287 1.17 -22.03 -15.75
CA GLN A 287 0.04 -22.71 -16.39
C GLN A 287 -0.49 -23.90 -15.57
N ARG A 288 0.39 -24.60 -14.84
CA ARG A 288 0.00 -25.71 -13.95
C ARG A 288 -0.72 -25.21 -12.70
N ASP A 289 -0.34 -24.04 -12.18
CA ASP A 289 -1.06 -23.38 -11.10
C ASP A 289 -2.44 -22.94 -11.57
N LEU A 290 -2.53 -22.20 -12.67
CA LEU A 290 -3.79 -21.71 -13.23
C LEU A 290 -4.77 -22.84 -13.52
N ALA A 291 -4.31 -23.96 -14.07
CA ALA A 291 -5.13 -25.14 -14.33
C ALA A 291 -5.69 -25.79 -13.04
N ALA A 292 -5.03 -25.61 -11.91
CA ALA A 292 -5.48 -26.09 -10.60
C ALA A 292 -6.30 -25.03 -9.81
N MET A 293 -6.27 -23.78 -10.24
CA MET A 293 -6.99 -22.67 -9.60
C MET A 293 -8.47 -22.65 -10.01
N ARG A 294 -9.26 -21.86 -9.30
CA ARG A 294 -10.69 -21.69 -9.56
C ARG A 294 -10.93 -20.49 -10.48
N PRO A 295 -12.00 -20.49 -11.27
CA PRO A 295 -12.39 -19.31 -12.04
C PRO A 295 -12.81 -18.16 -11.12
N LEU A 296 -12.69 -16.93 -11.61
CA LEU A 296 -13.19 -15.74 -10.94
C LEU A 296 -14.73 -15.77 -10.82
N PRO A 297 -15.30 -15.26 -9.71
CA PRO A 297 -16.73 -15.00 -9.61
C PRO A 297 -17.14 -13.86 -10.56
N ALA A 298 -18.44 -13.79 -10.89
CA ALA A 298 -18.97 -12.79 -11.83
C ALA A 298 -18.80 -11.33 -11.37
N ALA A 299 -18.73 -11.09 -10.06
CA ALA A 299 -18.50 -9.78 -9.48
C ALA A 299 -17.40 -9.87 -8.41
N PRO A 300 -16.52 -8.87 -8.30
CA PRO A 300 -15.52 -8.80 -7.24
C PRO A 300 -16.18 -8.58 -5.88
N PHE A 301 -15.50 -9.00 -4.82
CA PHE A 301 -15.89 -8.69 -3.44
C PHE A 301 -15.58 -7.23 -3.10
N ASP A 302 -16.42 -6.57 -2.29
CA ASP A 302 -16.14 -5.21 -1.82
C ASP A 302 -15.08 -5.23 -0.69
N ALA A 303 -13.86 -4.79 -0.99
CA ALA A 303 -12.76 -4.66 -0.04
C ALA A 303 -12.87 -3.42 0.87
N CYS A 304 -14.04 -3.23 1.50
CA CYS A 304 -14.29 -2.07 2.35
C CYS A 304 -14.65 -2.46 3.79
N ASP A 305 -14.23 -1.65 4.74
CA ASP A 305 -14.80 -1.67 6.08
C ASP A 305 -16.21 -1.08 6.04
N GLN A 306 -17.18 -1.80 6.60
CA GLN A 306 -18.57 -1.39 6.64
C GLN A 306 -18.91 -0.90 8.05
N ALA A 307 -19.23 0.38 8.15
CA ALA A 307 -19.60 1.03 9.39
C ALA A 307 -20.93 1.77 9.24
N THR A 308 -21.49 2.16 10.38
CA THR A 308 -22.68 3.03 10.45
C THR A 308 -22.33 4.26 11.26
N GLY A 309 -22.95 5.38 10.94
CA GLY A 309 -22.78 6.63 11.67
C GLY A 309 -24.05 7.47 11.62
N ARG A 310 -24.00 8.63 12.27
CA ARG A 310 -25.05 9.63 12.22
C ARG A 310 -24.46 10.97 11.88
N VAL A 311 -25.10 11.69 10.96
CA VAL A 311 -24.66 13.02 10.54
C VAL A 311 -24.84 14.00 11.68
N SER A 312 -23.80 14.77 11.99
CA SER A 312 -23.81 15.78 13.05
C SER A 312 -24.59 17.05 12.63
N SER A 313 -24.78 17.98 13.57
CA SER A 313 -25.33 19.32 13.28
C SER A 313 -24.45 20.16 12.35
N GLN A 314 -23.18 19.80 12.19
CA GLN A 314 -22.21 20.44 11.29
C GLN A 314 -22.14 19.74 9.92
N SER A 315 -23.07 18.82 9.64
CA SER A 315 -23.09 18.01 8.41
C SER A 315 -21.84 17.15 8.23
N LEU A 316 -21.32 16.60 9.34
CA LEU A 316 -20.15 15.74 9.38
C LEU A 316 -20.51 14.32 9.82
N VAL A 317 -19.81 13.34 9.28
CA VAL A 317 -19.89 11.93 9.66
C VAL A 317 -18.52 11.46 10.06
N ARG A 318 -18.41 10.94 11.29
CA ARG A 318 -17.15 10.38 11.79
C ARG A 318 -16.94 8.97 11.28
N TYR A 319 -15.77 8.72 10.69
CA TYR A 319 -15.26 7.39 10.44
C TYR A 319 -13.89 7.22 11.11
N LYS A 320 -13.79 6.29 12.05
CA LYS A 320 -12.64 6.14 12.95
C LYS A 320 -12.33 7.47 13.67
N THR A 321 -11.23 8.13 13.33
CA THR A 321 -10.78 9.39 13.96
C THR A 321 -11.07 10.63 13.11
N ASN A 322 -11.52 10.46 11.86
CA ASN A 322 -11.63 11.57 10.91
C ASN A 322 -13.10 11.86 10.60
N ASP A 323 -13.41 13.12 10.34
CA ASP A 323 -14.76 13.59 10.03
C ASP A 323 -14.87 13.95 8.55
N TYR A 324 -15.90 13.42 7.89
CA TYR A 324 -16.14 13.63 6.48
C TYR A 324 -17.46 14.38 6.30
N SER A 325 -17.46 15.43 5.48
CA SER A 325 -18.68 16.19 5.23
C SER A 325 -19.70 15.43 4.38
N VAL A 326 -20.97 15.76 4.54
CA VAL A 326 -22.06 15.28 3.68
C VAL A 326 -22.97 16.46 3.33
N PRO A 327 -23.80 16.38 2.27
CA PRO A 327 -24.72 17.47 1.94
C PRO A 327 -25.64 17.79 3.12
N VAL A 328 -25.84 19.09 3.38
CA VAL A 328 -26.58 19.59 4.56
C VAL A 328 -28.03 19.08 4.68
N ALA A 329 -28.61 18.61 3.57
CA ALA A 329 -29.93 17.97 3.54
C ALA A 329 -29.99 16.67 4.38
N TYR A 330 -28.85 16.03 4.64
CA TYR A 330 -28.75 14.78 5.39
C TYR A 330 -28.40 14.98 6.88
N GLY A 331 -28.35 16.22 7.37
CA GLY A 331 -28.11 16.52 8.78
C GLY A 331 -28.99 15.68 9.73
N HIS A 332 -28.38 15.16 10.80
CA HIS A 332 -29.03 14.31 11.81
C HIS A 332 -29.56 12.94 11.35
N GLN A 333 -29.37 12.56 10.08
CA GLN A 333 -29.79 11.26 9.57
C GLN A 333 -28.74 10.17 9.86
N ASP A 334 -29.21 8.93 9.96
CA ASP A 334 -28.33 7.76 10.04
C ASP A 334 -27.81 7.41 8.63
N VAL A 335 -26.55 7.01 8.56
CA VAL A 335 -25.84 6.75 7.31
C VAL A 335 -25.01 5.47 7.40
N SER A 336 -24.84 4.82 6.26
CA SER A 336 -23.87 3.75 6.05
C SER A 336 -22.56 4.32 5.54
N ILE A 337 -21.45 3.77 5.98
CA ILE A 337 -20.10 4.15 5.57
C ILE A 337 -19.43 2.91 5.00
N ARG A 338 -18.96 3.01 3.76
CA ARG A 338 -18.08 2.03 3.13
C ARG A 338 -16.72 2.67 2.95
N ALA A 339 -15.74 2.24 3.75
CA ALA A 339 -14.39 2.80 3.71
C ALA A 339 -13.45 1.84 2.98
N TYR A 340 -13.04 2.22 1.78
CA TYR A 340 -12.03 1.56 0.95
C TYR A 340 -10.64 2.10 1.27
N ILE A 341 -9.58 1.64 0.62
CA ILE A 341 -8.22 2.12 0.91
C ILE A 341 -8.00 3.59 0.49
N HIS A 342 -8.55 3.99 -0.64
CA HIS A 342 -8.35 5.34 -1.20
C HIS A 342 -9.55 6.25 -1.07
N GLU A 343 -10.73 5.72 -0.75
CA GLU A 343 -11.96 6.50 -0.62
C GLU A 343 -12.84 6.07 0.56
N VAL A 344 -13.68 7.01 1.02
CA VAL A 344 -14.79 6.77 1.95
C VAL A 344 -16.08 7.15 1.24
N VAL A 345 -16.97 6.17 1.10
CA VAL A 345 -18.28 6.33 0.47
C VAL A 345 -19.35 6.33 1.54
N ILE A 346 -20.12 7.41 1.60
CA ILE A 346 -21.21 7.58 2.57
C ILE A 346 -22.53 7.44 1.84
N GLY A 347 -23.41 6.61 2.39
CA GLY A 347 -24.74 6.37 1.85
C GLY A 347 -25.84 6.64 2.87
N CYS A 348 -27.00 7.05 2.39
CA CYS A 348 -28.22 7.21 3.18
C CYS A 348 -29.37 6.53 2.44
N ARG A 349 -30.10 5.64 3.12
CA ARG A 349 -31.27 4.94 2.56
C ARG A 349 -31.01 4.20 1.23
N GLY A 350 -29.80 3.68 1.04
CA GLY A 350 -29.40 2.94 -0.15
C GLY A 350 -28.80 3.79 -1.29
N GLU A 351 -28.84 5.12 -1.18
CA GLU A 351 -28.22 6.02 -2.14
C GLU A 351 -26.86 6.52 -1.63
N VAL A 352 -25.89 6.69 -2.53
CA VAL A 352 -24.60 7.32 -2.20
C VAL A 352 -24.80 8.82 -2.14
N ILE A 353 -24.48 9.43 -1.00
CA ILE A 353 -24.67 10.87 -0.74
C ILE A 353 -23.37 11.65 -0.75
N ALA A 354 -22.23 10.99 -0.53
CA ALA A 354 -20.91 11.62 -0.56
C ALA A 354 -19.81 10.59 -0.85
N ARG A 355 -18.75 11.05 -1.52
CA ARG A 355 -17.51 10.32 -1.72
C ARG A 355 -16.34 11.23 -1.38
N HIS A 356 -15.40 10.73 -0.60
CA HIS A 356 -14.22 11.47 -0.18
C HIS A 356 -12.96 10.66 -0.38
N PRO A 357 -11.81 11.28 -0.73
CA PRO A 357 -10.51 10.65 -0.56
C PRO A 357 -10.33 10.23 0.91
N ARG A 358 -9.78 9.04 1.15
CA ARG A 358 -9.56 8.54 2.51
C ARG A 358 -8.38 9.26 3.16
N CYS A 359 -8.63 9.88 4.31
CA CYS A 359 -7.59 10.46 5.14
C CYS A 359 -7.03 9.40 6.11
N TRP A 360 -5.70 9.24 6.11
CA TRP A 360 -4.97 8.31 6.98
C TRP A 360 -4.33 8.99 8.20
N ASP A 361 -4.35 10.32 8.24
CA ASP A 361 -4.00 11.10 9.44
C ASP A 361 -5.10 10.99 10.50
N ARG A 362 -4.96 11.72 11.60
CA ARG A 362 -5.85 11.62 12.76
C ARG A 362 -6.47 12.96 13.10
N ASP A 363 -7.75 12.91 13.47
CA ASP A 363 -8.53 14.06 13.93
C ASP A 363 -8.67 15.16 12.86
N GLU A 364 -8.59 14.76 11.59
CA GLU A 364 -8.76 15.62 10.42
C GLU A 364 -10.22 15.73 9.99
N ILE A 365 -10.56 16.86 9.36
CA ILE A 365 -11.88 17.12 8.78
C ILE A 365 -11.77 17.29 7.28
N VAL A 366 -12.40 16.39 6.52
CA VAL A 366 -12.42 16.42 5.06
C VAL A 366 -13.72 17.08 4.59
N PHE A 367 -13.57 18.32 4.14
CA PHE A 367 -14.67 19.10 3.58
C PHE A 367 -14.78 18.93 2.06
N ASP A 368 -16.00 18.78 1.60
CA ASP A 368 -16.39 19.16 0.25
C ASP A 368 -17.16 20.48 0.36
N PRO A 369 -16.64 21.58 -0.22
CA PRO A 369 -17.30 22.89 -0.22
C PRO A 369 -18.76 22.85 -0.70
N ILE A 370 -19.05 22.01 -1.70
CA ILE A 370 -20.35 21.92 -2.37
C ILE A 370 -21.44 21.51 -1.39
N HIS A 371 -21.12 20.63 -0.44
CA HIS A 371 -22.06 20.15 0.58
C HIS A 371 -22.71 21.27 1.41
N TYR A 372 -22.03 22.41 1.57
CA TYR A 372 -22.44 23.50 2.44
C TYR A 372 -23.08 24.68 1.69
N LEU A 373 -22.98 24.74 0.37
CA LEU A 373 -23.46 25.89 -0.41
C LEU A 373 -24.95 26.21 -0.20
N PRO A 374 -25.88 25.23 -0.11
CA PRO A 374 -27.28 25.51 0.20
C PRO A 374 -27.48 26.19 1.56
N LEU A 375 -26.68 25.79 2.57
CA LEU A 375 -26.75 26.39 3.91
C LEU A 375 -26.13 27.78 3.94
N ILE A 376 -25.02 27.99 3.21
CA ILE A 376 -24.36 29.29 3.09
C ILE A 376 -25.27 30.29 2.36
N GLU A 377 -26.02 29.85 1.34
CA GLU A 377 -26.99 30.72 0.67
C GLU A 377 -28.05 31.26 1.65
N GLN A 378 -28.52 30.41 2.57
CA GLN A 378 -29.47 30.81 3.62
C GLN A 378 -28.80 31.69 4.69
N LYS A 379 -27.56 31.37 5.07
CA LYS A 379 -26.78 32.03 6.12
C LYS A 379 -25.63 32.85 5.55
N ILE A 380 -25.93 33.76 4.63
CA ILE A 380 -24.91 34.44 3.80
C ILE A 380 -23.82 35.18 4.57
N ASN A 381 -24.10 35.62 5.79
CA ASN A 381 -23.11 36.28 6.64
C ASN A 381 -21.98 35.34 7.11
N ALA A 382 -22.18 34.02 7.01
CA ALA A 382 -21.17 33.01 7.31
C ALA A 382 -20.21 32.74 6.15
N LEU A 383 -20.44 33.30 4.94
CA LEU A 383 -19.64 33.03 3.75
C LEU A 383 -18.13 33.21 3.98
N ASP A 384 -17.73 34.29 4.65
CA ASP A 384 -16.33 34.62 4.92
C ASP A 384 -15.68 33.75 6.01
N GLN A 385 -16.49 33.16 6.89
CA GLN A 385 -16.05 32.38 8.05
C GLN A 385 -16.26 30.87 7.87
N ALA A 386 -16.78 30.45 6.71
CA ALA A 386 -17.09 29.07 6.44
C ALA A 386 -15.80 28.27 6.25
N ALA A 387 -15.41 27.49 7.26
CA ALA A 387 -14.27 26.56 7.19
C ALA A 387 -14.27 25.68 5.92
N PRO A 388 -15.41 25.14 5.43
CA PRO A 388 -15.43 24.35 4.19
C PRO A 388 -14.99 25.10 2.93
N LEU A 389 -15.03 26.43 2.93
CA LEU A 389 -14.62 27.25 1.77
C LEU A 389 -13.18 27.76 1.88
N GLN A 390 -12.53 27.59 3.04
CA GLN A 390 -11.17 28.07 3.25
C GLN A 390 -10.18 27.20 2.48
N GLY A 391 -9.28 27.83 1.73
CA GLY A 391 -8.30 27.12 0.90
C GLY A 391 -8.90 26.42 -0.32
N TRP A 392 -10.16 26.71 -0.68
CA TRP A 392 -10.75 26.18 -1.89
C TRP A 392 -10.07 26.78 -3.12
N ASP A 393 -9.37 25.94 -3.88
CA ASP A 393 -8.64 26.32 -5.08
C ASP A 393 -9.60 26.55 -6.26
N LEU A 394 -10.08 27.80 -6.36
CA LEU A 394 -10.90 28.28 -7.47
C LEU A 394 -10.08 29.23 -8.35
N PRO A 395 -10.33 29.25 -9.68
CA PRO A 395 -9.71 30.22 -10.58
C PRO A 395 -9.94 31.67 -10.14
N GLU A 396 -8.98 32.56 -10.41
CA GLU A 396 -8.98 33.97 -9.97
C GLU A 396 -10.22 34.74 -10.46
N GLU A 397 -10.81 34.32 -11.58
CA GLU A 397 -12.04 34.88 -12.12
C GLU A 397 -13.22 34.78 -11.14
N PHE A 398 -13.29 33.74 -10.31
CA PHE A 398 -14.33 33.62 -9.28
C PHE A 398 -14.17 34.69 -8.18
N ALA A 399 -12.93 34.95 -7.75
CA ALA A 399 -12.65 36.03 -6.81
C ALA A 399 -12.98 37.42 -7.40
N THR A 400 -12.68 37.61 -8.69
CA THR A 400 -13.04 38.83 -9.42
C THR A 400 -14.55 39.00 -9.52
N LEU A 401 -15.28 37.94 -9.92
CA LEU A 401 -16.73 37.92 -10.01
C LEU A 401 -17.37 38.27 -8.66
N ARG A 402 -16.91 37.62 -7.59
CA ARG A 402 -17.35 37.88 -6.22
C ARG A 402 -17.23 39.36 -5.86
N ARG A 403 -16.05 39.96 -6.05
CA ARG A 403 -15.79 41.37 -5.74
C ARG A 403 -16.75 42.30 -6.50
N LEU A 404 -16.98 42.03 -7.79
CA LEU A 404 -17.87 42.86 -8.62
C LEU A 404 -19.34 42.71 -8.21
N MET A 405 -19.80 41.50 -7.90
CA MET A 405 -21.17 41.26 -7.40
C MET A 405 -21.38 41.95 -6.05
N GLU A 406 -20.43 41.84 -5.13
CA GLU A 406 -20.49 42.52 -3.82
C GLU A 406 -20.49 44.05 -3.96
N ALA A 407 -19.67 44.62 -4.85
CA ALA A 407 -19.67 46.06 -5.09
C ALA A 407 -21.00 46.57 -5.68
N ARG A 408 -21.65 45.77 -6.53
CA ARG A 408 -22.93 46.13 -7.18
C ARG A 408 -24.12 46.04 -6.24
N MET A 409 -24.20 45.00 -5.41
CA MET A 409 -25.43 44.65 -4.67
C MET A 409 -25.20 44.23 -3.20
N ASN A 410 -23.99 44.42 -2.67
CA ASN A 410 -23.59 44.10 -1.29
C ASN A 410 -24.07 42.70 -0.86
N ARG A 411 -24.98 42.61 0.12
CA ARG A 411 -25.52 41.34 0.63
C ARG A 411 -26.21 40.50 -0.44
N HIS A 412 -26.92 41.12 -1.39
CA HIS A 412 -27.57 40.38 -2.47
C HIS A 412 -26.54 39.86 -3.49
N GLY A 413 -25.48 40.63 -3.73
CA GLY A 413 -24.37 40.20 -4.58
C GLY A 413 -23.61 39.00 -4.01
N ARG A 414 -23.40 38.97 -2.69
CA ARG A 414 -22.85 37.78 -2.00
C ARG A 414 -23.71 36.55 -2.24
N ARG A 415 -25.04 36.71 -2.17
CA ARG A 415 -25.99 35.61 -2.38
C ARG A 415 -25.95 35.12 -3.83
N GLU A 416 -25.96 36.02 -4.81
CA GLU A 416 -25.81 35.65 -6.23
C GLU A 416 -24.50 34.90 -6.49
N TYR A 417 -23.39 35.34 -5.88
CA TYR A 417 -22.13 34.63 -5.99
C TYR A 417 -22.21 33.19 -5.47
N VAL A 418 -22.87 32.98 -4.31
CA VAL A 418 -23.11 31.62 -3.81
C VAL A 418 -24.01 30.84 -4.77
N GLN A 419 -25.03 31.44 -5.37
CA GLN A 419 -25.85 30.78 -6.38
C GLN A 419 -25.05 30.37 -7.63
N VAL A 420 -24.07 31.17 -8.04
CA VAL A 420 -23.12 30.78 -9.09
C VAL A 420 -22.31 29.56 -8.65
N LEU A 421 -21.76 29.55 -7.44
CA LEU A 421 -21.03 28.38 -6.92
C LEU A 421 -21.91 27.14 -6.83
N ARG A 422 -23.21 27.29 -6.50
CA ARG A 422 -24.18 26.18 -6.46
C ARG A 422 -24.39 25.52 -7.82
N LEU A 423 -24.01 26.15 -8.93
CA LEU A 423 -24.02 25.48 -10.24
C LEU A 423 -23.04 24.29 -10.27
N LEU A 424 -22.03 24.24 -9.40
CA LEU A 424 -21.15 23.09 -9.22
C LEU A 424 -21.85 21.86 -8.63
N GLU A 425 -23.08 22.01 -8.09
CA GLU A 425 -23.92 20.85 -7.70
C GLU A 425 -24.35 20.01 -8.91
N THR A 426 -24.25 20.54 -10.14
CA THR A 426 -24.75 19.88 -11.37
C THR A 426 -23.79 19.96 -12.55
N PHE A 427 -22.93 20.97 -12.61
CA PHE A 427 -22.02 21.23 -13.73
C PHE A 427 -20.55 21.18 -13.30
N ASP A 428 -19.67 20.79 -14.23
CA ASP A 428 -18.24 20.73 -13.97
C ASP A 428 -17.61 22.13 -13.83
N LEU A 429 -16.56 22.23 -13.01
CA LEU A 429 -15.83 23.48 -12.78
C LEU A 429 -15.27 24.08 -14.07
N VAL A 430 -14.85 23.26 -15.03
CA VAL A 430 -14.29 23.71 -16.31
C VAL A 430 -15.33 24.51 -17.12
N ASP A 431 -16.56 24.02 -17.20
CA ASP A 431 -17.61 24.70 -17.94
C ASP A 431 -18.13 25.94 -17.20
N LEU A 432 -18.24 25.85 -15.87
CA LEU A 432 -18.59 27.01 -15.05
C LEU A 432 -17.53 28.12 -15.14
N HIS A 433 -16.25 27.76 -15.06
CA HIS A 433 -15.14 28.70 -15.19
C HIS A 433 -15.19 29.43 -16.53
N ALA A 434 -15.36 28.71 -17.63
CA ALA A 434 -15.51 29.32 -18.95
C ALA A 434 -16.70 30.28 -19.03
N ALA A 435 -17.84 29.93 -18.43
CA ALA A 435 -19.02 30.79 -18.38
C ALA A 435 -18.78 32.05 -17.53
N VAL A 436 -18.09 31.92 -16.39
CA VAL A 436 -17.70 33.05 -15.53
C VAL A 436 -16.74 33.99 -16.26
N THR A 437 -15.70 33.45 -16.92
CA THR A 437 -14.74 34.25 -17.70
C THR A 437 -15.44 35.01 -18.83
N GLN A 438 -16.36 34.36 -19.55
CA GLN A 438 -17.15 35.02 -20.59
C GLN A 438 -18.07 36.10 -20.00
N ALA A 439 -18.72 35.84 -18.87
CA ALA A 439 -19.57 36.84 -18.21
C ALA A 439 -18.78 38.09 -17.80
N LEU A 440 -17.55 37.90 -17.29
CA LEU A 440 -16.64 38.99 -16.94
C LEU A 440 -16.22 39.80 -18.17
N GLN A 441 -15.86 39.13 -19.28
CA GLN A 441 -15.50 39.80 -20.53
C GLN A 441 -16.65 40.64 -21.10
N MET A 442 -17.88 40.16 -20.96
CA MET A 442 -19.08 40.88 -21.41
C MET A 442 -19.55 41.95 -20.41
N GLY A 443 -19.00 42.02 -19.20
CA GLY A 443 -19.50 42.89 -18.13
C GLY A 443 -20.87 42.46 -17.58
N ALA A 444 -21.32 41.23 -17.87
CA ALA A 444 -22.60 40.68 -17.46
C ALA A 444 -22.53 40.09 -16.04
N ILE A 445 -22.34 40.94 -15.03
CA ILE A 445 -22.09 40.53 -13.64
C ILE A 445 -23.41 40.23 -12.90
N SER A 446 -24.00 39.06 -13.17
CA SER A 446 -25.18 38.54 -12.46
C SER A 446 -25.25 37.01 -12.50
N PHE A 447 -25.93 36.39 -11.53
CA PHE A 447 -26.18 34.95 -11.53
C PHE A 447 -26.86 34.47 -12.82
N ASP A 448 -27.90 35.15 -13.28
CA ASP A 448 -28.68 34.76 -14.45
C ASP A 448 -27.85 34.77 -15.73
N ALA A 449 -26.96 35.75 -15.89
CA ALA A 449 -26.05 35.82 -17.03
C ALA A 449 -25.07 34.64 -17.04
N VAL A 450 -24.42 34.36 -15.91
CA VAL A 450 -23.49 33.22 -15.78
C VAL A 450 -24.22 31.90 -16.06
N LYS A 451 -25.40 31.70 -15.46
CA LYS A 451 -26.24 30.51 -15.69
C LYS A 451 -26.63 30.38 -17.16
N HIS A 452 -27.03 31.47 -17.82
CA HIS A 452 -27.39 31.46 -19.23
C HIS A 452 -26.20 31.05 -20.12
N LEU A 453 -25.03 31.64 -19.88
CA LEU A 453 -23.80 31.33 -20.62
C LEU A 453 -23.38 29.87 -20.42
N LEU A 454 -23.47 29.37 -19.18
CA LEU A 454 -23.21 27.97 -18.86
C LEU A 454 -24.15 27.02 -19.59
N LEU A 455 -25.46 27.26 -19.53
CA LEU A 455 -26.44 26.44 -20.24
C LEU A 455 -26.22 26.48 -21.76
N CYS A 456 -25.94 27.66 -22.32
CA CYS A 456 -25.63 27.79 -23.74
C CYS A 456 -24.39 26.97 -24.14
N ARG A 457 -23.36 26.96 -23.28
CA ARG A 457 -22.15 26.18 -23.50
C ARG A 457 -22.41 24.67 -23.47
N VAL A 458 -23.11 24.19 -22.45
CA VAL A 458 -23.46 22.77 -22.29
C VAL A 458 -24.32 22.30 -23.47
N GLU A 459 -25.29 23.12 -23.89
CA GLU A 459 -26.16 22.85 -25.04
C GLU A 459 -25.49 23.12 -26.41
N ARG A 460 -24.25 23.61 -26.43
CA ARG A 460 -23.51 24.00 -27.65
C ARG A 460 -24.26 24.99 -28.55
N ARG A 461 -25.02 25.91 -27.96
CA ARG A 461 -25.74 26.97 -28.66
C ARG A 461 -25.05 28.33 -28.46
N PRO A 462 -25.11 29.24 -29.45
CA PRO A 462 -24.57 30.57 -29.29
C PRO A 462 -25.35 31.34 -28.22
N PRO A 463 -24.69 31.99 -27.25
CA PRO A 463 -25.37 32.81 -26.26
C PRO A 463 -25.94 34.06 -26.93
N ARG A 464 -27.25 34.29 -26.78
CA ARG A 464 -27.92 35.50 -27.27
C ARG A 464 -28.02 36.52 -26.13
N LEU A 465 -26.86 36.94 -25.64
CA LEU A 465 -26.75 37.95 -24.58
C LEU A 465 -26.22 39.25 -25.20
N ASP A 466 -27.13 40.05 -25.76
CA ASP A 466 -26.81 41.38 -26.29
C ASP A 466 -27.11 42.43 -25.22
N LEU A 467 -26.07 43.02 -24.65
CA LEU A 467 -26.20 44.06 -23.62
C LEU A 467 -26.44 45.46 -24.21
N ASP A 468 -26.24 45.63 -25.52
CA ASP A 468 -26.43 46.88 -26.25
C ASP A 468 -27.85 47.00 -26.85
N CYS A 469 -28.57 45.88 -26.96
CA CYS A 469 -29.92 45.84 -27.53
C CYS A 469 -31.03 45.75 -26.45
N TYR A 470 -31.33 46.88 -25.81
CA TYR A 470 -32.53 47.05 -24.97
C TYR A 470 -33.46 48.15 -25.49
N PRO A 471 -34.17 47.94 -26.61
CA PRO A 471 -35.06 48.95 -27.20
C PRO A 471 -36.29 49.31 -26.33
N TYR A 472 -36.56 48.57 -25.24
CA TYR A 472 -37.75 48.74 -24.40
C TYR A 472 -37.45 49.22 -22.97
N LEU A 473 -36.19 49.45 -22.59
CA LEU A 473 -35.87 50.06 -21.30
C LEU A 473 -36.01 51.58 -21.43
N PRO A 474 -36.97 52.22 -20.75
CA PRO A 474 -37.10 53.67 -20.81
C PRO A 474 -35.81 54.29 -20.28
N LYS A 475 -35.17 55.14 -21.10
CA LYS A 475 -34.05 55.97 -20.65
C LYS A 475 -34.58 56.91 -19.56
N ALA A 476 -34.33 56.60 -18.30
CA ALA A 476 -34.68 57.48 -17.20
C ALA A 476 -33.81 58.74 -17.28
N ARG A 477 -34.38 59.85 -17.77
CA ARG A 477 -33.83 61.19 -17.54
C ARG A 477 -34.20 61.59 -16.12
N VAL A 478 -33.24 61.45 -15.21
CA VAL A 478 -33.37 62.05 -13.87
C VAL A 478 -33.03 63.53 -14.03
N GLU A 479 -34.04 64.38 -14.06
CA GLU A 479 -33.85 65.83 -14.00
C GLU A 479 -33.29 66.22 -12.63
N LYS A 480 -32.44 67.27 -12.59
CA LYS A 480 -31.96 67.81 -11.32
C LYS A 480 -33.16 68.26 -10.48
N THR A 481 -33.21 67.83 -9.23
CA THR A 481 -34.28 68.18 -8.30
C THR A 481 -34.41 69.69 -8.16
N GLU A 482 -35.45 70.28 -8.76
CA GLU A 482 -35.79 71.69 -8.55
C GLU A 482 -36.71 71.82 -7.34
N ALA A 483 -36.37 72.72 -6.40
CA ALA A 483 -37.12 72.93 -5.16
C ALA A 483 -38.61 73.28 -5.39
N ARG A 484 -38.95 73.86 -6.54
CA ARG A 484 -40.35 74.16 -6.92
C ARG A 484 -41.23 72.92 -7.07
N SER A 485 -40.65 71.76 -7.39
CA SER A 485 -41.39 70.51 -7.56
C SER A 485 -41.95 69.98 -6.23
N TYR A 486 -41.32 70.37 -5.12
CA TYR A 486 -41.83 70.07 -3.76
C TYR A 486 -43.00 70.97 -3.37
N MET A 487 -43.05 72.20 -3.88
CA MET A 487 -44.12 73.16 -3.60
C MET A 487 -45.45 72.76 -4.25
N GLN A 488 -45.42 72.02 -5.36
CA GLN A 488 -46.63 71.48 -6.01
C GLN A 488 -47.34 70.40 -5.18
N LEU A 489 -46.60 69.67 -4.34
CA LEU A 489 -47.19 68.68 -3.42
C LEU A 489 -47.88 69.34 -2.21
N LEU A 490 -47.64 70.64 -1.97
CA LEU A 490 -48.24 71.41 -0.88
C LEU A 490 -49.49 72.20 -1.32
N SER A 491 -49.71 72.38 -2.64
CA SER A 491 -50.81 73.19 -3.17
C SER A 491 -52.02 72.39 -3.66
N GLY A 492 -52.05 71.06 -3.46
CA GLY A 492 -53.15 70.20 -3.89
C GLY A 492 -54.08 69.79 -2.74
N ASN A 493 -54.88 70.72 -2.22
CA ASN A 493 -56.18 70.46 -1.56
C ASN A 493 -56.86 71.77 -1.13
N ALA A 494 -57.50 72.45 -2.08
CA ALA A 494 -58.67 73.28 -1.80
C ALA A 494 -59.46 73.49 -3.10
N GLU A 495 -60.78 73.35 -2.98
CA GLU A 495 -61.84 73.70 -3.96
C GLU A 495 -62.37 72.57 -4.85
N GLY A 496 -63.55 72.08 -4.48
CA GLY A 496 -64.39 71.20 -5.30
C GLY A 496 -65.54 70.50 -4.57
N ALA A 497 -66.37 71.22 -3.80
CA ALA A 497 -67.72 70.75 -3.44
C ALA A 497 -68.69 71.91 -3.14
N ALA A 498 -69.78 71.93 -3.92
CA ALA A 498 -70.96 72.81 -3.93
C ALA A 498 -70.79 74.18 -4.60
#